data_AF-X1PEN8-F1
#
_entry.id   AF-X1PEN8-F1
#
_cell.length_a   1.000
_cell.length_b   1.000
_cell.length_c   1.000
_cell.angle_alpha   90.00
_cell.angle_beta   90.00
_cell.angle_gamma   90.00
#
_symmetry.space_group_name_H-M   'P 1'
#
loop_
_entity.id
_entity.type
_entity.pdbx_description
1 polymer ?
#
loop_
_entity_poly.entity_id
_entity_poly.type
_entity_poly.pdbx_seq_one_letter_code
_entity_poly.pdbx_strand_id
1 'polypeptide(L)'
;DSKFITTRHGGLHVNIKRNQQKTRMQRAWDELGINVIYAESPQAKGRIERLWGTFQDRLISELRLEGVCSLEEANRYLHTVFLPTHNKKFTRKPRVEEKAYRSIPQGMDLSQILCIKDKRQVQGDNTIGYDTRRYQILPTETRFGFAKAKVEVQKHLDGSIHIFYKEEELPFKPIVPVEDEQLYLPSQKEALPVGV
;
A
#
# COMPACT_ATOMS: atom_id res chain seq x y z
N ASP A 1 3.51 -11.72 5.04
CA ASP A 1 4.56 -10.84 4.47
C ASP A 1 5.60 -10.45 5.51
N SER A 2 6.82 -10.96 5.34
CA SER A 2 7.94 -10.67 6.25
C SER A 2 8.45 -9.24 6.01
N LYS A 3 8.48 -8.44 7.07
CA LYS A 3 8.93 -7.03 7.06
C LYS A 3 10.46 -6.87 7.10
N PHE A 4 11.22 -7.97 7.01
CA PHE A 4 12.67 -7.98 7.10
C PHE A 4 13.29 -8.65 5.89
N ILE A 5 14.39 -8.08 5.38
CA ILE A 5 15.28 -8.78 4.44
C ILE A 5 15.85 -9.97 5.20
N THR A 6 15.26 -11.14 4.98
CA THR A 6 15.97 -12.38 5.24
C THR A 6 16.89 -12.56 4.05
N THR A 7 18.20 -12.40 4.23
CA THR A 7 19.19 -13.03 3.35
C THR A 7 19.00 -14.53 3.51
N ARG A 8 17.99 -15.08 2.84
CA ARG A 8 17.87 -16.52 2.67
C ARG A 8 19.02 -16.88 1.74
N HIS A 9 20.06 -17.47 2.30
CA HIS A 9 21.05 -18.17 1.50
C HIS A 9 20.32 -19.30 0.78
N GLY A 10 20.41 -19.33 -0.55
CA GLY A 10 19.84 -20.43 -1.33
C GLY A 10 20.44 -21.74 -0.82
N GLY A 11 19.59 -22.61 -0.28
CA GLY A 11 19.95 -23.99 0.06
C GLY A 11 19.60 -24.92 -1.10
N LEU A 12 20.00 -26.19 -0.99
CA LEU A 12 19.72 -27.27 -1.94
C LEU A 12 18.25 -27.39 -2.40
N HIS A 13 17.31 -26.83 -1.64
CA HIS A 13 15.86 -26.92 -1.88
C HIS A 13 15.22 -25.59 -2.33
N VAL A 14 15.94 -24.45 -2.29
CA VAL A 14 15.39 -23.14 -2.64
C VAL A 14 16.38 -22.35 -3.49
N ASN A 15 16.12 -22.30 -4.79
CA ASN A 15 16.91 -21.50 -5.73
C ASN A 15 16.43 -20.05 -5.71
N ILE A 16 17.15 -19.18 -5.00
CA ILE A 16 16.81 -17.76 -4.86
C ILE A 16 17.59 -16.98 -5.92
N LYS A 17 16.86 -16.36 -6.86
CA LYS A 17 17.47 -15.47 -7.87
C LYS A 17 18.24 -14.35 -7.16
N ARG A 18 19.51 -14.16 -7.55
CA ARG A 18 20.43 -13.12 -7.02
C ARG A 18 19.89 -11.69 -7.10
N ASN A 19 18.90 -11.45 -7.97
CA ASN A 19 18.30 -10.13 -8.18
C ASN A 19 16.85 -10.13 -7.63
N GLN A 20 16.70 -9.86 -6.34
CA GLN A 20 15.39 -9.69 -5.73
C GLN A 20 14.85 -8.31 -6.12
N GLN A 21 13.58 -8.25 -6.54
CA GLN A 21 12.92 -6.97 -6.76
C GLN A 21 12.87 -6.19 -5.44
N LYS A 22 13.14 -4.89 -5.50
CA LYS A 22 13.06 -4.00 -4.32
C LYS A 22 11.67 -4.15 -3.67
N THR A 23 11.65 -4.19 -2.35
CA THR A 23 10.38 -4.13 -1.62
C THR A 23 9.68 -2.79 -1.87
N ARG A 24 8.36 -2.74 -1.68
CA ARG A 24 7.60 -1.49 -1.80
C ARG A 24 8.15 -0.38 -0.89
N MET A 25 8.64 -0.75 0.30
CA MET A 25 9.24 0.19 1.25
C MET A 25 10.60 0.70 0.76
N GLN A 26 11.48 -0.17 0.26
CA GLN A 26 12.77 0.25 -0.28
C GLN A 26 12.61 1.19 -1.47
N ARG A 27 11.65 0.89 -2.37
CA ARG A 27 11.28 1.80 -3.47
C ARG A 27 10.90 3.19 -2.93
N ALA A 28 10.01 3.23 -1.94
CA ALA A 28 9.57 4.51 -1.37
C ALA A 28 10.72 5.28 -0.70
N TRP A 29 11.62 4.60 0.02
CA TRP A 29 12.81 5.23 0.59
C TRP A 29 13.74 5.81 -0.48
N ASP A 30 13.98 5.07 -1.56
CA ASP A 30 14.79 5.56 -2.68
C ASP A 30 14.15 6.81 -3.32
N GLU A 31 12.84 6.80 -3.56
CA GLU A 31 12.10 7.94 -4.11
C GLU A 31 12.09 9.16 -3.16
N LEU A 32 12.12 8.93 -1.83
CA LEU A 32 12.29 9.98 -0.83
C LEU A 32 13.75 10.48 -0.70
N GLY A 33 14.70 9.84 -1.38
CA GLY A 33 16.14 10.12 -1.21
C GLY A 33 16.69 9.68 0.15
N ILE A 34 16.05 8.70 0.80
CA ILE A 34 16.46 8.14 2.08
C ILE A 34 17.41 6.97 1.82
N ASN A 35 18.68 7.14 2.19
CA ASN A 35 19.62 6.03 2.20
C ASN A 35 19.50 5.24 3.49
N VAL A 36 19.11 3.96 3.40
CA VAL A 36 18.94 3.10 4.57
C VAL A 36 20.25 2.44 4.95
N ILE A 37 20.74 2.77 6.14
CA ILE A 37 21.89 2.13 6.76
C ILE A 37 21.36 1.05 7.69
N TYR A 38 21.59 -0.21 7.34
CA TYR A 38 21.20 -1.33 8.20
C TYR A 38 22.16 -1.43 9.39
N ALA A 39 21.61 -1.53 10.59
CA ALA A 39 22.40 -1.73 11.79
C ALA A 39 22.83 -3.20 11.87
N GLU A 40 24.11 -3.47 11.61
CA GLU A 40 24.70 -4.81 11.74
C GLU A 40 25.16 -5.12 13.17
N SER A 41 25.00 -4.18 14.11
CA SER A 41 25.48 -4.32 15.48
C SER A 41 24.36 -4.57 16.52
N PRO A 42 24.54 -5.54 17.43
CA PRO A 42 23.63 -5.78 18.55
C PRO A 42 23.42 -4.56 19.47
N GLN A 43 24.43 -3.69 19.60
CA GLN A 43 24.41 -2.55 20.50
C GLN A 43 23.38 -1.48 20.10
N ALA A 44 23.19 -1.27 18.79
CA ALA A 44 22.14 -0.38 18.27
C ALA A 44 20.74 -0.98 18.48
N LYS A 45 20.61 -2.30 18.32
CA LYS A 45 19.34 -3.02 18.42
C LYS A 45 18.86 -3.19 19.88
N GLY A 46 19.77 -3.47 20.81
CA GLY A 46 19.42 -3.85 22.19
C GLY A 46 18.78 -2.74 23.04
N ARG A 47 18.94 -1.46 22.69
CA ARG A 47 18.18 -0.36 23.34
C ARG A 47 16.74 -0.30 22.84
N ILE A 48 16.55 -0.44 21.53
CA ILE A 48 15.23 -0.42 20.89
C ILE A 48 14.43 -1.65 21.32
N GLU A 49 15.05 -2.83 21.36
CA GLU A 49 14.38 -4.06 21.78
C GLU A 49 13.89 -3.99 23.23
N ARG A 50 14.69 -3.44 24.15
CA ARG A 50 14.27 -3.23 25.55
C ARG A 50 13.11 -2.24 25.65
N LEU A 51 13.14 -1.15 24.88
CA LEU A 51 12.04 -0.19 24.83
C LEU A 51 10.77 -0.85 24.28
N TRP A 52 10.88 -1.63 23.20
CA TRP A 52 9.75 -2.33 22.60
C TRP A 52 9.16 -3.39 23.52
N GLY A 53 9.98 -4.17 24.22
CA GLY A 53 9.49 -5.10 25.25
C GLY A 53 8.73 -4.36 26.34
N THR A 54 9.28 -3.24 26.82
CA THR A 54 8.60 -2.38 27.81
C THR A 54 7.25 -1.90 27.29
N PHE A 55 7.17 -1.46 26.03
CA PHE A 55 5.90 -1.02 25.44
C PHE A 55 4.92 -2.17 25.26
N GLN A 56 5.35 -3.32 24.77
CA GLN A 56 4.47 -4.48 24.56
C GLN A 56 3.87 -4.97 25.88
N ASP A 57 4.64 -5.04 26.96
CA ASP A 57 4.13 -5.49 28.25
C ASP A 57 3.26 -4.41 28.92
N ARG A 58 3.80 -3.20 29.02
CA ARG A 58 3.21 -2.12 29.82
C ARG A 58 1.99 -1.49 29.16
N LEU A 59 2.04 -1.23 27.85
CA LEU A 59 0.92 -0.62 27.13
C LEU A 59 -0.31 -1.55 27.20
N ILE A 60 -0.12 -2.85 26.99
CA ILE A 60 -1.23 -3.82 27.07
C ILE A 60 -1.85 -3.85 28.46
N SER A 61 -1.01 -3.81 29.50
CA SER A 61 -1.47 -3.82 30.90
C SER A 61 -2.23 -2.55 31.26
N GLU A 62 -1.73 -1.40 30.84
CA GLU A 62 -2.36 -0.09 31.08
C GLU A 62 -3.68 0.05 30.30
N LEU A 63 -3.74 -0.37 29.03
CA LEU A 63 -4.98 -0.37 28.25
C LEU A 63 -6.07 -1.23 28.90
N ARG A 64 -5.70 -2.39 29.46
CA ARG A 64 -6.63 -3.26 30.20
C ARG A 64 -7.12 -2.62 31.50
N LEU A 65 -6.23 -1.93 32.22
CA LEU A 65 -6.58 -1.25 33.47
C LEU A 65 -7.57 -0.10 33.23
N GLU A 66 -7.44 0.59 32.10
CA GLU A 66 -8.31 1.69 31.69
C GLU A 66 -9.57 1.21 30.95
N GLY A 67 -9.78 -0.11 30.82
CA GLY A 67 -10.97 -0.69 30.20
C GLY A 67 -11.13 -0.37 28.71
N VAL A 68 -10.03 -0.10 28.01
CA VAL A 68 -10.04 0.25 26.57
C VAL A 68 -10.41 -0.97 25.75
N CYS A 69 -11.47 -0.86 24.95
CA CYS A 69 -12.01 -1.97 24.15
C CYS A 69 -12.08 -1.69 22.64
N SER A 70 -11.72 -0.48 22.20
CA SER A 70 -11.70 -0.07 20.79
C SER A 70 -10.34 0.43 20.33
N LEU A 71 -10.11 0.39 19.01
CA LEU A 71 -8.88 0.89 18.40
C LEU A 71 -8.74 2.41 18.58
N GLU A 72 -9.85 3.13 18.45
CA GLU A 72 -9.93 4.58 18.59
C GLU A 72 -9.58 5.02 20.02
N GLU A 73 -10.12 4.34 21.03
CA GLU A 73 -9.78 4.58 22.43
C GLU A 73 -8.32 4.23 22.72
N ALA A 74 -7.80 3.13 22.17
CA ALA A 74 -6.40 2.75 22.35
C ALA A 74 -5.45 3.80 21.78
N ASN A 75 -5.74 4.29 20.56
CA ASN A 75 -4.98 5.36 19.92
C ASN A 75 -5.04 6.65 20.75
N ARG A 76 -6.24 7.02 21.24
CA ARG A 76 -6.40 8.19 22.10
C ARG A 76 -5.55 8.05 23.37
N TYR A 77 -5.67 6.93 24.08
CA TYR A 77 -4.91 6.66 25.30
C TYR A 77 -3.40 6.71 25.06
N LEU A 78 -2.93 6.10 23.97
CA LEU A 78 -1.53 6.09 23.58
C LEU A 78 -0.98 7.51 23.44
N HIS A 79 -1.72 8.39 22.74
CA HIS A 79 -1.28 9.75 22.45
C HIS A 79 -1.42 10.72 23.62
N THR A 80 -2.49 10.59 24.42
CA THR A 80 -2.81 11.58 25.46
C THR A 80 -2.27 11.20 26.84
N VAL A 81 -2.11 9.91 27.15
CA VAL A 81 -1.73 9.44 28.49
C VAL A 81 -0.40 8.70 28.47
N PHE A 82 -0.31 7.61 27.70
CA PHE A 82 0.84 6.70 27.78
C PHE A 82 2.15 7.36 27.34
N LEU A 83 2.20 7.90 26.12
CA LEU A 83 3.40 8.51 25.57
C LEU A 83 3.86 9.74 26.38
N PRO A 84 2.99 10.68 26.78
CA PRO A 84 3.41 11.79 27.63
C PRO A 84 3.96 11.34 28.99
N THR A 85 3.33 10.36 29.63
CA THR A 85 3.77 9.83 30.94
C THR A 85 5.10 9.11 30.82
N HIS A 86 5.28 8.32 29.75
CA HIS A 86 6.54 7.64 29.46
C HIS A 86 7.66 8.65 29.16
N ASN A 87 7.41 9.60 28.26
CA ASN A 87 8.39 10.60 27.85
C ASN A 87 8.82 11.48 29.03
N LYS A 88 7.93 11.82 29.96
CA LYS A 88 8.29 12.56 31.19
C LYS A 88 9.33 11.81 32.04
N LYS A 89 9.29 10.49 32.05
CA LYS A 89 10.18 9.65 32.88
C LYS A 89 11.49 9.30 32.18
N PHE A 90 11.46 9.06 30.88
CA PHE A 90 12.57 8.43 30.16
C PHE A 90 13.20 9.30 29.05
N THR A 91 12.55 10.39 28.63
CA THR A 91 13.14 11.28 27.62
C THR A 91 14.37 11.98 28.17
N ARG A 92 15.46 11.89 27.42
CA ARG A 92 16.66 12.70 27.65
C ARG A 92 16.68 13.86 26.68
N LYS A 93 17.11 15.03 27.15
CA LYS A 93 17.33 16.17 26.26
C LYS A 93 18.39 15.80 25.22
N PRO A 94 18.19 16.15 23.95
CA PRO A 94 19.21 15.94 22.93
C PRO A 94 20.43 16.81 23.24
N ARG A 95 21.61 16.36 22.82
CA ARG A 95 22.85 17.15 22.97
C ARG A 95 22.84 18.40 22.08
N VAL A 96 22.16 18.33 20.95
CA VAL A 96 21.98 19.42 19.98
C VAL A 96 20.48 19.59 19.78
N GLU A 97 19.96 20.79 19.98
CA GLU A 97 18.52 21.07 19.89
C GLU A 97 18.04 21.26 18.45
N GLU A 98 18.97 21.44 17.50
CA GLU A 98 18.66 21.58 16.08
C GLU A 98 17.97 20.34 15.53
N LYS A 99 16.89 20.57 14.77
CA LYS A 99 16.16 19.51 14.10
C LYS A 99 16.96 19.05 12.88
N ALA A 100 17.35 17.78 12.85
CA ALA A 100 17.95 17.14 11.68
C ALA A 100 16.92 16.77 10.58
N TYR A 101 15.64 17.11 10.75
CA TYR A 101 14.61 16.81 9.77
C TYR A 101 14.68 17.76 8.57
N ARG A 102 14.51 17.21 7.37
CA ARG A 102 14.42 17.97 6.12
C ARG A 102 12.96 18.24 5.79
N SER A 103 12.64 19.46 5.40
CA SER A 103 11.34 19.79 4.80
C SER A 103 11.14 19.03 3.48
N ILE A 104 9.89 18.73 3.14
CA ILE A 104 9.55 18.07 1.88
C ILE A 104 9.96 19.01 0.72
N PRO A 105 10.80 18.56 -0.23
CA PRO A 105 11.19 19.36 -1.38
C PRO A 105 9.98 19.79 -2.22
N GLN A 106 10.04 20.99 -2.81
CA GLN A 106 9.01 21.47 -3.71
C GLN A 106 8.88 20.54 -4.93
N GLY A 107 7.65 20.15 -5.27
CA GLY A 107 7.36 19.22 -6.37
C GLY A 107 7.42 17.73 -5.99
N MET A 108 7.74 17.39 -4.74
CA MET A 108 7.67 16.01 -4.25
C MET A 108 6.23 15.67 -3.81
N ASP A 109 5.58 14.78 -4.54
CA ASP A 109 4.26 14.25 -4.17
C ASP A 109 4.38 12.98 -3.31
N LEU A 110 4.13 13.11 -2.01
CA LEU A 110 4.17 11.99 -1.08
C LEU A 110 3.09 10.95 -1.37
N SER A 111 1.96 11.33 -1.96
CA SER A 111 0.88 10.38 -2.26
C SER A 111 1.30 9.38 -3.33
N GLN A 112 1.99 9.86 -4.37
CA GLN A 112 2.57 9.02 -5.43
C GLN A 112 3.81 8.24 -4.97
N ILE A 113 4.54 8.73 -3.97
CA ILE A 113 5.72 8.01 -3.44
C ILE A 113 5.27 6.92 -2.48
N LEU A 114 4.40 7.23 -1.52
CA LEU A 114 3.93 6.36 -0.45
C LEU A 114 2.70 5.52 -0.84
N CYS A 115 2.57 5.16 -2.11
CA CYS A 115 1.51 4.30 -2.62
C CYS A 115 1.97 2.86 -2.89
N ILE A 116 1.00 2.00 -3.16
CA ILE A 116 1.24 0.67 -3.70
C ILE A 116 1.36 0.80 -5.22
N LYS A 117 2.52 0.48 -5.78
CA LYS A 117 2.77 0.47 -7.23
C LYS A 117 2.82 -0.95 -7.76
N ASP A 118 1.98 -1.27 -8.74
CA ASP A 118 1.92 -2.58 -9.39
C ASP A 118 1.93 -2.42 -10.93
N LYS A 119 2.75 -3.21 -11.61
CA LYS A 119 2.75 -3.23 -13.08
C LYS A 119 1.63 -4.12 -13.59
N ARG A 120 0.88 -3.63 -14.58
CA ARG A 120 -0.18 -4.37 -15.28
C ARG A 120 -0.01 -4.22 -16.78
N GLN A 121 -0.43 -5.26 -17.52
CA GLN A 121 -0.50 -5.20 -18.96
C GLN A 121 -1.95 -4.95 -19.38
N VAL A 122 -2.14 -4.00 -20.28
CA VAL A 122 -3.44 -3.64 -20.82
C VAL A 122 -3.90 -4.72 -21.81
N GLN A 123 -5.16 -5.15 -21.67
CA GLN A 123 -5.79 -6.14 -22.53
C GLN A 123 -6.12 -5.56 -23.93
N GLY A 124 -6.55 -6.42 -24.85
CA GLY A 124 -6.88 -6.00 -26.22
C GLY A 124 -8.06 -5.03 -26.32
N ASP A 125 -8.98 -5.10 -25.36
CA ASP A 125 -10.13 -4.20 -25.17
C ASP A 125 -9.77 -2.89 -24.43
N ASN A 126 -8.48 -2.62 -24.25
CA ASN A 126 -7.97 -1.46 -23.52
C ASN A 126 -8.36 -1.42 -22.02
N THR A 127 -8.60 -2.60 -21.42
CA THR A 127 -8.91 -2.72 -19.99
C THR A 127 -7.74 -3.27 -19.16
N ILE A 128 -7.77 -3.04 -17.85
CA ILE A 128 -6.92 -3.69 -16.86
C ILE A 128 -7.74 -4.28 -15.71
N GLY A 129 -7.28 -5.40 -15.16
CA GLY A 129 -7.79 -5.96 -13.92
C GLY A 129 -6.93 -5.55 -12.73
N TYR A 130 -7.54 -5.03 -11.66
CA TYR A 130 -6.86 -4.68 -10.42
C TYR A 130 -7.81 -4.79 -9.22
N ASP A 131 -7.37 -5.44 -8.15
CA ASP A 131 -8.14 -5.58 -6.89
C ASP A 131 -9.59 -6.05 -7.09
N THR A 132 -9.77 -7.12 -7.87
CA THR A 132 -11.07 -7.73 -8.23
C THR A 132 -11.97 -6.86 -9.11
N ARG A 133 -11.51 -5.66 -9.52
CA ARG A 133 -12.24 -4.74 -10.40
C ARG A 133 -11.58 -4.67 -11.78
N ARG A 134 -12.36 -4.27 -12.78
CA ARG A 134 -11.86 -3.96 -14.13
C ARG A 134 -11.94 -2.45 -14.36
N TYR A 135 -10.96 -1.92 -15.06
CA TYR A 135 -10.86 -0.51 -15.41
C TYR A 135 -10.66 -0.37 -16.91
N GLN A 136 -11.52 0.40 -17.56
CA GLN A 136 -11.38 0.81 -18.96
C GLN A 136 -10.44 2.01 -19.02
N ILE A 137 -9.32 1.87 -19.72
CA ILE A 137 -8.45 3.01 -20.02
C ILE A 137 -9.09 3.78 -21.17
N LEU A 138 -9.18 5.11 -21.03
CA LEU A 138 -9.71 5.99 -22.05
C LEU A 138 -8.59 6.47 -22.99
N PRO A 139 -8.93 6.87 -24.23
CA PRO A 139 -8.01 7.56 -25.12
C PRO A 139 -7.41 8.82 -24.48
N THR A 140 -6.15 9.11 -24.78
CA THR A 140 -5.52 10.41 -24.54
C THR A 140 -5.40 11.18 -25.86
N GLU A 141 -5.06 12.47 -25.80
CA GLU A 141 -4.80 13.29 -27.00
C GLU A 141 -3.65 12.71 -27.85
N THR A 142 -2.68 12.08 -27.20
CA THR A 142 -1.50 11.49 -27.84
C THR A 142 -1.73 10.08 -28.35
N ARG A 143 -2.71 9.35 -27.80
CA ARG A 143 -2.89 7.92 -28.10
C ARG A 143 -4.32 7.43 -27.89
N PHE A 144 -4.88 6.85 -28.95
CA PHE A 144 -6.24 6.29 -28.94
C PHE A 144 -6.40 4.98 -28.17
N GLY A 145 -5.34 4.19 -27.99
CA GLY A 145 -5.44 2.90 -27.31
C GLY A 145 -4.10 2.39 -26.78
N PHE A 146 -4.15 1.79 -25.60
CA PHE A 146 -2.99 1.30 -24.85
C PHE A 146 -2.90 -0.23 -24.86
N ALA A 147 -3.59 -0.92 -25.79
CA ALA A 147 -3.56 -2.38 -25.88
C ALA A 147 -2.13 -2.94 -25.85
N LYS A 148 -1.91 -3.96 -25.01
CA LYS A 148 -0.62 -4.60 -24.72
C LYS A 148 0.45 -3.70 -24.07
N ALA A 149 0.17 -2.43 -23.80
CA ALA A 149 1.08 -1.57 -23.06
C ALA A 149 1.23 -2.05 -21.62
N LYS A 150 2.39 -1.80 -21.02
CA LYS A 150 2.62 -1.98 -19.59
C LYS A 150 2.35 -0.65 -18.91
N VAL A 151 1.37 -0.64 -18.01
CA VAL A 151 0.99 0.51 -17.19
C VAL A 151 1.35 0.25 -15.73
N GLU A 152 1.52 1.31 -14.97
CA GLU A 152 1.69 1.27 -13.53
C GLU A 152 0.39 1.66 -12.86
N VAL A 153 -0.13 0.79 -12.00
CA VAL A 153 -1.29 1.08 -11.15
C VAL A 153 -0.78 1.50 -9.79
N GLN A 154 -1.17 2.69 -9.37
CA GLN A 154 -0.86 3.26 -8.06
C GLN A 154 -2.11 3.24 -7.19
N LYS A 155 -2.10 2.50 -6.09
CA LYS A 155 -3.14 2.55 -5.05
C LYS A 155 -2.65 3.36 -3.87
N HIS A 156 -3.23 4.53 -3.68
CA HIS A 156 -2.90 5.44 -2.58
C HIS A 156 -3.43 4.91 -1.24
N LEU A 157 -2.96 5.49 -0.14
CA LEU A 157 -3.34 5.08 1.22
C LEU A 157 -4.80 5.40 1.58
N ASP A 158 -5.40 6.38 0.90
CA ASP A 158 -6.83 6.68 0.98
C ASP A 158 -7.70 5.70 0.18
N GLY A 159 -7.07 4.79 -0.59
CA GLY A 159 -7.73 3.80 -1.43
C GLY A 159 -8.01 4.25 -2.87
N SER A 160 -7.68 5.50 -3.24
CA SER A 160 -7.77 5.98 -4.62
C SER A 160 -6.80 5.21 -5.54
N ILE A 161 -7.18 5.12 -6.81
CA ILE A 161 -6.44 4.38 -7.83
C ILE A 161 -6.08 5.34 -8.94
N HIS A 162 -4.81 5.31 -9.34
CA HIS A 162 -4.26 6.10 -10.43
C HIS A 162 -3.51 5.17 -11.38
N ILE A 163 -3.61 5.41 -12.68
CA ILE A 163 -2.99 4.55 -13.70
C ILE A 163 -2.02 5.42 -14.50
N PHE A 164 -0.76 5.03 -14.57
CA PHE A 164 0.28 5.77 -15.26
C PHE A 164 0.86 5.00 -16.43
N TYR A 165 1.18 5.72 -17.51
CA TYR A 165 1.98 5.24 -18.63
C TYR A 165 3.08 6.24 -18.95
N LYS A 166 4.34 5.81 -18.81
CA LYS A 166 5.53 6.68 -19.05
C LYS A 166 5.41 8.06 -18.38
N GLU A 167 5.04 8.07 -17.09
CA GLU A 167 4.88 9.27 -16.25
C GLU A 167 3.62 10.12 -16.51
N GLU A 168 2.83 9.80 -17.55
CA GLU A 168 1.52 10.42 -17.80
C GLU A 168 0.42 9.65 -17.07
N GLU A 169 -0.42 10.36 -16.30
CA GLU A 169 -1.61 9.78 -15.71
C GLU A 169 -2.68 9.59 -16.78
N LEU A 170 -3.20 8.36 -16.88
CA LEU A 170 -4.18 7.98 -17.88
C LEU A 170 -5.61 8.13 -17.33
N PRO A 171 -6.51 8.75 -18.11
CA PRO A 171 -7.93 8.75 -17.77
C PRO A 171 -8.50 7.34 -17.84
N PHE A 172 -9.31 6.95 -16.86
CA PHE A 172 -9.92 5.62 -16.81
C PHE A 172 -11.32 5.65 -16.20
N LYS A 173 -12.09 4.58 -16.45
CA LYS A 173 -13.41 4.37 -15.83
C LYS A 173 -13.52 2.95 -15.25
N PRO A 174 -14.03 2.78 -14.02
CA PRO A 174 -14.32 1.45 -13.49
C PRO A 174 -15.44 0.80 -14.30
N ILE A 175 -15.27 -0.47 -14.66
CA ILE A 175 -16.32 -1.29 -15.27
C ILE A 175 -17.04 -1.99 -14.13
N VAL A 176 -18.29 -1.63 -13.91
CA VAL A 176 -19.18 -2.36 -13.00
C VAL A 176 -19.63 -3.62 -13.75
N PRO A 177 -19.44 -4.83 -13.19
CA PRO A 177 -20.04 -6.02 -13.76
C PRO A 177 -21.55 -5.82 -13.81
N VAL A 178 -22.16 -5.98 -14.98
CA VAL A 178 -23.61 -6.08 -15.07
C VAL A 178 -23.98 -7.39 -14.39
N GLU A 179 -24.79 -7.36 -13.35
CA GLU A 179 -25.35 -8.59 -12.76
C GLU A 179 -26.18 -9.29 -13.85
N ASP A 180 -25.84 -10.54 -14.17
CA ASP A 180 -26.37 -11.35 -15.28
C ASP A 180 -27.86 -11.75 -15.13
N GLU A 181 -28.70 -10.98 -14.45
CA GLU A 181 -30.12 -11.34 -14.22
C GLU A 181 -31.09 -10.92 -15.35
N GLN A 182 -30.65 -10.16 -16.36
CA GLN A 182 -31.58 -9.62 -17.38
C GLN A 182 -31.43 -10.15 -18.82
N LEU A 183 -30.53 -11.11 -19.09
CA LEU A 183 -30.29 -11.58 -20.47
C LEU A 183 -31.04 -12.87 -20.86
N TYR A 184 -31.93 -13.40 -20.04
CA TYR A 184 -32.80 -14.53 -20.42
C TYR A 184 -34.27 -14.12 -20.51
N LEU A 185 -34.66 -13.50 -21.63
CA LEU A 185 -36.05 -13.48 -22.08
C LEU A 185 -36.24 -14.68 -23.02
N PRO A 186 -36.96 -15.75 -22.61
CA PRO A 186 -37.29 -16.82 -23.53
C PRO A 186 -38.14 -16.23 -24.67
N SER A 187 -37.71 -16.46 -25.91
CA SER A 187 -38.50 -16.17 -27.11
C SER A 187 -39.91 -16.72 -26.94
N GLN A 188 -40.91 -15.83 -26.87
CA GLN A 188 -42.30 -16.25 -26.96
C GLN A 188 -42.52 -16.77 -28.38
N LYS A 189 -42.66 -18.09 -28.51
CA LYS A 189 -43.21 -18.69 -29.72
C LYS A 189 -44.68 -18.31 -29.79
N GLU A 190 -45.02 -17.37 -30.66
CA GLU A 190 -46.39 -17.14 -31.08
C GLU A 190 -46.92 -18.44 -31.70
N ALA A 191 -47.87 -19.09 -31.01
CA ALA A 191 -48.63 -20.17 -31.57
C ALA A 191 -49.61 -19.59 -32.59
N LEU A 192 -49.39 -19.87 -33.88
CA LEU A 192 -50.34 -19.56 -34.94
C LEU A 192 -51.65 -20.33 -34.70
N PRO A 193 -52.82 -19.67 -34.70
CA PRO A 193 -54.09 -20.37 -34.57
C PRO A 193 -54.40 -21.14 -35.86
N VAL A 194 -54.47 -22.46 -35.77
CA VAL A 194 -55.02 -23.31 -36.84
C VAL A 194 -56.54 -23.24 -36.71
N GLY A 195 -57.18 -22.56 -37.65
CA GLY A 195 -58.64 -22.49 -37.78
C GLY A 195 -59.27 -23.86 -38.12
N VAL A 196 -60.50 -24.04 -37.66
CA VAL A 196 -61.40 -25.15 -38.00
C VAL A 196 -62.01 -24.93 -39.38
#